data_AF-X0U0L8-F1
#
_entry.id   AF-X0U0L8-F1
#
_cell.length_a   1.000
_cell.length_b   1.000
_cell.length_c   1.000
_cell.angle_alpha   90.00
_cell.angle_beta   90.00
_cell.angle_gamma   90.00
#
_symmetry.space_group_name_H-M   'P 1'
#
loop_
_entity.id
_entity.type
_entity.pdbx_description
1 polymer ?
#
loop_
_entity_poly.entity_id
_entity_poly.type
_entity_poly.pdbx_seq_one_letter_code
_entity_poly.pdbx_strand_id
1 'polypeptide(L)'
;RIRPSVFEKNLNIMVKAYNGYWLWMLFVANISALALWWVVPILSENLKEQTGNETPAMPTEETGPAGNTYTLPKFDVTYLAIALLTTYMAYKSRRFIPIAAFAACPLVAVFIDRMARTISASFNFYKKGNFSIRPMPKRVELSLAVAGLVVVLMFGTWCGLKFKRVYLDPWPTDSQLNSVFMRMTASHAKPFWTLQFIKENKLSGNMFNYWTEGGFIAYGQEPDPNDGKTPLRLFMDGRAQAAYEPVAFWRWNGLMAGTTKGRQLKDAAKARRRRLTKQEFLTIGQELTKVFRQDENKVWAVLMPLNAKAEIILESLEQHPEWELA
;
A
#
# COMPACT_ATOMS: atom_id res chain seq x y z
N ARG A 1 8.77 -10.82 -29.70
CA ARG A 1 7.79 -11.21 -28.65
C ARG A 1 8.57 -11.46 -27.35
N ILE A 2 8.59 -10.49 -26.44
CA ILE A 2 9.26 -10.65 -25.14
C ILE A 2 8.41 -11.62 -24.30
N ARG A 3 9.01 -12.71 -23.82
CA ARG A 3 8.31 -13.63 -22.91
C ARG A 3 8.08 -12.85 -21.60
N PRO A 4 6.84 -12.82 -21.06
CA PRO A 4 6.59 -12.18 -19.77
C PRO A 4 7.54 -12.79 -18.74
N SER A 5 8.13 -11.94 -17.91
CA SER A 5 9.06 -12.38 -16.87
C SER A 5 8.36 -13.41 -15.98
N VAL A 6 9.13 -14.31 -15.36
CA VAL A 6 8.60 -15.27 -14.38
C VAL A 6 7.81 -14.54 -13.29
N PHE A 7 8.18 -13.29 -12.98
CA PHE A 7 7.46 -12.39 -12.10
C PHE A 7 6.05 -12.03 -12.61
N GLU A 8 5.89 -11.63 -13.87
CA GLU A 8 4.57 -11.29 -14.45
C GLU A 8 3.64 -12.50 -14.58
N LYS A 9 4.19 -13.68 -14.91
CA LYS A 9 3.41 -14.93 -14.91
C LYS A 9 2.95 -15.28 -13.49
N ASN A 10 3.83 -15.16 -12.50
CA ASN A 10 3.49 -15.43 -11.11
C ASN A 10 2.53 -14.40 -10.52
N LEU A 11 2.62 -13.12 -10.93
CA LEU A 11 1.70 -12.06 -10.52
C LEU A 11 0.30 -12.29 -11.10
N ASN A 12 0.19 -12.66 -12.38
CA ASN A 12 -1.10 -12.98 -13.00
C ASN A 12 -1.74 -14.26 -12.43
N ILE A 13 -0.94 -15.27 -12.11
CA ILE A 13 -1.42 -16.46 -11.39
C ILE A 13 -1.83 -16.09 -9.96
N MET A 14 -1.09 -15.20 -9.28
CA MET A 14 -1.47 -14.71 -7.96
C MET A 14 -2.75 -13.89 -7.98
N VAL A 15 -2.93 -12.98 -8.94
CA VAL A 15 -4.14 -12.15 -9.07
C VAL A 15 -5.35 -13.00 -9.46
N LYS A 16 -5.16 -14.08 -10.23
CA LYS A 16 -6.23 -15.04 -10.53
C LYS A 16 -6.50 -16.03 -9.38
N ALA A 17 -5.50 -16.40 -8.59
CA ALA A 17 -5.66 -17.26 -7.41
C ALA A 17 -6.20 -16.48 -6.19
N TYR A 18 -5.90 -15.18 -6.09
CA TYR A 18 -6.62 -14.20 -5.29
C TYR A 18 -7.93 -13.86 -6.00
N ASN A 19 -8.81 -14.85 -6.11
CA ASN A 19 -10.22 -14.56 -6.29
C ASN A 19 -10.64 -13.75 -5.07
N GLY A 20 -10.80 -12.43 -5.27
CA GLY A 20 -11.14 -11.45 -4.23
C GLY A 20 -12.34 -11.86 -3.38
N TYR A 21 -13.16 -12.79 -3.87
CA TYR A 21 -14.23 -13.49 -3.17
C TYR A 21 -13.88 -13.96 -1.76
N TRP A 22 -12.71 -14.55 -1.49
CA TRP A 22 -12.39 -15.01 -0.12
C TRP A 22 -12.18 -13.85 0.86
N LEU A 23 -11.45 -12.83 0.44
CA LEU A 23 -11.29 -11.60 1.22
C LEU A 23 -12.63 -10.86 1.37
N TRP A 24 -13.46 -10.87 0.34
CA TRP A 24 -14.79 -10.27 0.36
C TRP A 24 -15.74 -11.03 1.30
N MET A 25 -15.71 -12.37 1.29
CA MET A 25 -16.47 -13.21 2.22
C MET A 25 -16.02 -12.98 3.67
N LEU A 26 -14.71 -12.93 3.94
CA LEU A 26 -14.20 -12.62 5.27
C LEU A 26 -14.55 -11.19 5.71
N PHE A 27 -14.54 -10.24 4.78
CA PHE A 27 -14.96 -8.86 5.05
C PHE A 27 -16.45 -8.78 5.39
N VAL A 28 -17.32 -9.38 4.56
CA VAL A 28 -18.77 -9.44 4.81
C VAL A 28 -19.06 -10.15 6.12
N ALA A 29 -18.44 -11.30 6.38
CA ALA A 29 -18.62 -12.02 7.63
C ALA A 29 -18.25 -11.17 8.85
N ASN A 30 -17.14 -10.43 8.79
CA ASN A 30 -16.75 -9.52 9.87
C ASN A 30 -17.72 -8.34 10.03
N ILE A 31 -18.15 -7.71 8.94
CA ILE A 31 -19.10 -6.59 9.00
C ILE A 31 -20.46 -7.06 9.53
N SER A 32 -20.95 -8.22 9.09
CA SER A 32 -22.18 -8.82 9.59
C SER A 32 -22.06 -9.18 11.08
N ALA A 33 -20.93 -9.73 11.52
CA ALA A 33 -20.69 -10.02 12.93
C ALA A 33 -20.66 -8.74 13.79
N LEU A 34 -20.01 -7.68 13.30
CA LEU A 34 -19.99 -6.36 13.96
C LEU A 34 -21.39 -5.74 14.03
N ALA A 35 -22.16 -5.79 12.93
CA ALA A 35 -23.52 -5.27 12.87
C ALA A 35 -24.46 -6.03 13.81
N LEU A 36 -24.41 -7.36 13.80
CA LEU A 36 -25.18 -8.20 14.74
C LEU A 36 -24.79 -7.88 16.19
N TRP A 37 -23.50 -7.73 16.47
CA TRP A 37 -23.02 -7.39 17.81
C TRP A 37 -23.51 -6.01 18.28
N TRP A 38 -23.66 -5.04 17.38
CA TRP A 38 -24.17 -3.70 17.71
C TRP A 38 -25.70 -3.66 17.86
N VAL A 39 -26.42 -4.40 17.02
CA VAL A 39 -27.89 -4.37 16.95
C VAL A 39 -28.54 -5.21 18.05
N VAL A 40 -27.92 -6.33 18.45
CA VAL A 40 -28.48 -7.24 19.46
C VAL A 40 -28.68 -6.58 20.84
N PRO A 41 -27.73 -5.81 21.40
CA PRO A 41 -27.94 -5.10 22.67
C PRO A 41 -29.08 -4.09 22.60
N ILE A 42 -29.13 -3.28 21.53
CA ILE A 42 -30.16 -2.24 21.32
C ILE A 42 -31.56 -2.86 21.20
N LEU A 43 -31.69 -3.95 20.43
CA LEU A 43 -32.94 -4.71 20.33
C LEU A 43 -33.33 -5.33 21.67
N SER A 44 -32.36 -5.82 22.45
CA SER A 44 -32.63 -6.44 23.74
C SER A 44 -33.13 -5.45 24.81
N GLU A 45 -32.69 -4.18 24.75
CA GLU A 45 -33.18 -3.10 25.62
C GLU A 45 -34.61 -2.71 25.23
N ASN A 46 -34.88 -2.49 23.94
CA ASN A 46 -36.22 -2.15 23.45
C ASN A 46 -37.24 -3.27 23.72
N LEU A 47 -36.83 -4.53 23.62
CA LEU A 47 -37.69 -5.67 23.95
C LEU A 47 -38.01 -5.77 25.44
N LYS A 48 -37.10 -5.33 26.32
CA LYS A 48 -37.34 -5.27 27.77
C LYS A 48 -38.31 -4.15 28.15
N GLU A 49 -38.24 -3.00 27.48
CA GLU A 49 -39.23 -1.92 27.66
C GLU A 49 -40.63 -2.33 27.19
N GLN A 50 -40.74 -3.04 26.07
CA GLN A 50 -42.04 -3.44 25.52
C GLN A 50 -42.71 -4.61 26.26
N THR A 51 -41.94 -5.47 26.92
CA THR A 51 -42.52 -6.66 27.60
C THR A 51 -43.13 -6.34 28.95
N GLY A 52 -43.06 -5.09 29.45
CA GLY A 52 -43.83 -4.64 30.62
C GLY A 52 -43.66 -5.47 31.89
N ASN A 53 -42.67 -6.35 31.94
CA ASN A 53 -42.35 -7.14 33.12
C ASN A 53 -41.52 -6.26 34.03
N GLU A 54 -42.24 -5.48 34.86
CA GLU A 54 -41.72 -4.95 36.10
C GLU A 54 -41.00 -6.08 36.83
N THR A 55 -39.67 -6.09 36.72
CA THR A 55 -38.85 -7.03 37.46
C THR A 55 -38.91 -6.56 38.92
N PRO A 56 -39.27 -7.43 39.90
CA PRO A 56 -39.33 -7.04 41.30
C PRO A 56 -38.01 -6.40 41.71
N ALA A 57 -38.09 -5.30 42.47
CA ALA A 57 -36.94 -4.58 42.98
C ALA A 57 -35.90 -5.55 43.55
N MET A 58 -34.70 -5.52 42.98
CA MET A 58 -33.57 -6.31 43.45
C MET A 58 -33.20 -5.89 44.88
N PRO A 59 -32.90 -6.85 45.77
CA PRO A 59 -32.39 -6.55 47.10
C PRO A 59 -31.10 -5.73 47.00
N THR A 60 -31.02 -4.72 47.85
CA THR A 60 -29.86 -3.89 48.11
C THR A 60 -28.60 -4.74 48.38
N GLU A 61 -27.46 -4.28 47.89
CA GLU A 61 -26.15 -4.91 47.97
C GLU A 61 -25.78 -5.41 49.39
N GLU A 62 -25.96 -6.72 49.63
CA GLU A 62 -25.31 -7.44 50.73
C GLU A 62 -24.21 -8.36 50.17
N THR A 63 -22.96 -7.92 50.34
CA THR A 63 -21.79 -8.70 50.82
C THR A 63 -21.79 -10.23 50.60
N GLY A 64 -21.94 -10.68 49.35
CA GLY A 64 -21.57 -12.03 48.92
C GLY A 64 -20.12 -12.08 48.39
N PRO A 65 -19.41 -13.23 48.50
CA PRO A 65 -18.01 -13.34 48.08
C PRO A 65 -17.88 -13.17 46.56
N ALA A 66 -17.45 -11.99 46.10
CA ALA A 66 -16.92 -11.65 44.77
C ALA A 66 -17.44 -12.53 43.59
N GLY A 67 -18.75 -12.71 43.50
CA GLY A 67 -19.38 -13.65 42.59
C GLY A 67 -19.62 -13.04 41.21
N ASN A 68 -18.59 -12.85 40.40
CA ASN A 68 -18.60 -12.77 38.92
C ASN A 68 -19.87 -12.18 38.26
N THR A 69 -20.42 -11.07 38.77
CA THR A 69 -21.52 -10.37 38.12
C THR A 69 -20.99 -9.77 36.81
N TYR A 70 -21.61 -10.10 35.68
CA TYR A 70 -21.19 -9.63 34.37
C TYR A 70 -21.23 -8.10 34.34
N THR A 71 -20.06 -7.46 34.27
CA THR A 71 -19.95 -6.01 34.06
C THR A 71 -19.64 -5.73 32.59
N LEU A 72 -20.41 -4.82 32.00
CA LEU A 72 -20.17 -4.35 30.64
C LEU A 72 -18.80 -3.66 30.58
N PRO A 73 -17.85 -4.18 29.79
CA PRO A 73 -16.51 -3.63 29.86
C PRO A 73 -16.48 -2.27 29.15
N LYS A 74 -15.96 -1.26 29.86
CA LYS A 74 -15.80 0.10 29.35
C LYS A 74 -14.66 0.10 28.34
N PHE A 75 -14.95 0.51 27.11
CA PHE A 75 -13.89 0.77 26.13
C PHE A 75 -13.28 2.14 26.40
N ASP A 76 -11.96 2.22 26.36
CA ASP A 76 -11.31 3.52 26.22
C ASP A 76 -11.60 4.03 24.81
N VAL A 77 -12.45 5.06 24.73
CA VAL A 77 -12.84 5.73 23.49
C VAL A 77 -11.60 6.25 22.76
N THR A 78 -10.56 6.66 23.51
CA THR A 78 -9.28 7.12 22.97
C THR A 78 -8.58 6.01 22.20
N TYR A 79 -8.51 4.82 22.79
CA TYR A 79 -7.87 3.67 22.17
C TYR A 79 -8.61 3.20 20.92
N LEU A 80 -9.94 3.20 20.97
CA LEU A 80 -10.78 2.91 19.81
C LEU A 80 -10.54 3.92 18.67
N ALA A 81 -10.46 5.22 18.99
CA ALA A 81 -10.17 6.26 18.00
C ALA A 81 -8.78 6.07 17.36
N ILE A 82 -7.75 5.75 18.15
CA ILE A 82 -6.39 5.48 17.64
C ILE A 82 -6.39 4.27 16.69
N ALA A 83 -7.05 3.17 17.06
CA ALA A 83 -7.13 1.99 16.21
C ALA A 83 -7.91 2.23 14.91
N LEU A 84 -9.03 2.97 14.98
CA LEU A 84 -9.81 3.35 13.80
C LEU A 84 -9.02 4.27 12.87
N LEU A 85 -8.34 5.28 13.41
CA LEU A 85 -7.51 6.20 12.64
C LEU A 85 -6.36 5.47 11.95
N THR A 86 -5.61 4.64 12.68
CA THR A 86 -4.49 3.88 12.12
C THR A 86 -4.96 2.88 11.07
N THR A 87 -6.12 2.25 11.26
CA THR A 87 -6.75 1.37 10.25
C THR A 87 -7.17 2.15 9.00
N TYR A 88 -7.76 3.34 9.16
CA TYR A 88 -8.10 4.22 8.04
C TYR A 88 -6.84 4.64 7.27
N MET A 89 -5.77 4.98 7.97
CA MET A 89 -4.48 5.29 7.37
C MET A 89 -3.90 4.09 6.61
N ALA A 90 -4.01 2.87 7.17
CA ALA A 90 -3.59 1.64 6.50
C ALA A 90 -4.41 1.34 5.24
N TYR A 91 -5.71 1.64 5.25
CA TYR A 91 -6.57 1.56 4.06
C TYR A 91 -6.11 2.52 2.96
N LYS A 92 -5.74 3.76 3.32
CA LYS A 92 -5.23 4.76 2.37
C LYS A 92 -3.79 4.48 1.93
N SER A 93 -2.98 3.83 2.77
CA SER A 93 -1.58 3.56 2.46
C SER A 93 -1.03 2.34 3.19
N ARG A 94 -0.49 1.41 2.40
CA ARG A 94 0.16 0.18 2.88
C ARG A 94 1.27 0.39 3.91
N ARG A 95 1.88 1.58 3.97
CA ARG A 95 2.96 1.89 4.93
C ARG A 95 2.48 1.93 6.38
N PHE A 96 1.18 2.13 6.61
CA PHE A 96 0.60 2.18 7.96
C PHE A 96 0.04 0.83 8.43
N ILE A 97 0.08 -0.22 7.60
CA ILE A 97 -0.40 -1.56 7.98
C ILE A 97 0.25 -2.06 9.28
N PRO A 98 1.58 -1.97 9.49
CA PRO A 98 2.18 -2.43 10.73
C PRO A 98 1.64 -1.69 11.97
N ILE A 99 1.51 -0.36 11.87
CA ILE A 99 1.02 0.48 12.96
C ILE A 99 -0.44 0.13 13.29
N ALA A 100 -1.28 -0.02 12.25
CA ALA A 100 -2.67 -0.42 12.40
C ALA A 100 -2.81 -1.80 13.03
N ALA A 101 -1.97 -2.77 12.63
CA ALA A 101 -1.99 -4.11 13.20
C ALA A 101 -1.70 -4.07 14.72
N PHE A 102 -0.69 -3.32 15.15
CA PHE A 102 -0.37 -3.17 16.57
C PHE A 102 -1.47 -2.45 17.35
N ALA A 103 -2.09 -1.41 16.77
CA ALA A 103 -3.16 -0.66 17.42
C ALA A 103 -4.49 -1.44 17.48
N ALA A 104 -4.80 -2.25 16.47
CA ALA A 104 -6.08 -2.97 16.40
C ALA A 104 -6.07 -4.31 17.14
N CYS A 105 -4.91 -4.98 17.29
CA CYS A 105 -4.83 -6.32 17.89
C CYS A 105 -5.46 -6.40 19.29
N PRO A 106 -5.18 -5.48 20.24
CA PRO A 106 -5.80 -5.56 21.57
C PRO A 106 -7.31 -5.34 21.55
N LEU A 107 -7.84 -4.51 20.65
CA LEU A 107 -9.30 -4.37 20.48
C LEU A 107 -9.93 -5.68 20.00
N VAL A 108 -9.31 -6.33 19.02
CA VAL A 108 -9.78 -7.63 18.52
C VAL A 108 -9.71 -8.68 19.63
N ALA A 109 -8.65 -8.69 20.43
CA ALA A 109 -8.52 -9.60 21.57
C ALA A 109 -9.64 -9.38 22.61
N VAL A 110 -9.90 -8.12 22.99
CA VAL A 110 -11.00 -7.76 23.90
C VAL A 110 -12.36 -8.14 23.30
N PHE A 111 -12.54 -7.94 22.00
CA PHE A 111 -13.76 -8.32 21.29
C PHE A 111 -13.98 -9.83 21.32
N ILE A 112 -12.96 -10.63 21.05
CA ILE A 112 -13.01 -12.10 21.11
C ILE A 112 -13.32 -12.57 22.54
N ASP A 113 -12.68 -12.01 23.57
CA ASP A 113 -12.96 -12.33 24.97
C ASP A 113 -14.42 -12.03 25.33
N ARG A 114 -14.95 -10.88 24.89
CA ARG A 114 -16.37 -10.53 25.10
C ARG A 114 -17.30 -11.50 24.41
N MET A 115 -17.05 -11.85 23.14
CA MET A 115 -17.86 -12.83 22.43
C MET A 115 -17.89 -14.17 23.18
N ALA A 116 -16.74 -14.65 23.64
CA ALA A 116 -16.64 -15.90 24.40
C ALA A 116 -17.44 -15.83 25.72
N ARG A 117 -17.34 -14.72 26.47
CA ARG A 117 -18.10 -14.52 27.72
C ARG A 117 -19.60 -14.43 27.47
N THR A 118 -20.04 -13.70 26.45
CA THR A 118 -21.46 -13.59 26.07
C THR A 118 -22.03 -14.95 25.70
N ILE A 119 -21.34 -15.70 24.82
CA ILE A 119 -21.75 -17.05 24.45
C ILE A 119 -21.85 -17.95 25.68
N SER A 120 -20.88 -17.89 26.59
CA SER A 120 -20.91 -18.66 27.84
C SER A 120 -22.08 -18.27 28.75
N ALA A 121 -22.37 -16.98 28.89
CA ALA A 121 -23.47 -16.48 29.72
C ALA A 121 -24.83 -16.89 29.13
N SER A 122 -25.00 -16.77 27.81
CA SER A 122 -26.20 -17.22 27.11
C SER A 122 -26.46 -18.71 27.31
N PHE A 123 -25.45 -19.57 27.11
CA PHE A 123 -25.61 -21.01 27.35
C PHE A 123 -25.99 -21.33 28.80
N ASN A 124 -25.46 -20.59 29.77
CA ASN A 124 -25.77 -20.79 31.18
C ASN A 124 -27.18 -20.30 31.54
N PHE A 125 -27.62 -19.17 30.96
CA PHE A 125 -28.98 -18.67 31.10
C PHE A 125 -30.00 -19.68 30.59
N TYR A 126 -29.82 -20.23 29.38
CA TYR A 126 -30.72 -21.24 28.84
C TYR A 126 -30.76 -22.54 29.66
N LYS A 127 -29.65 -22.91 30.31
CA LYS A 127 -29.57 -24.18 31.07
C LYS A 127 -29.99 -24.06 32.53
N LYS A 128 -29.74 -22.91 33.17
CA LYS A 128 -29.87 -22.72 34.63
C LYS A 128 -30.67 -21.48 35.05
N GLY A 129 -31.15 -20.67 34.09
CA GLY A 129 -31.88 -19.44 34.38
C GLY A 129 -31.04 -18.31 35.00
N ASN A 130 -29.71 -18.39 34.95
CA ASN A 130 -28.83 -17.41 35.58
C ASN A 130 -27.71 -16.93 34.62
N PHE A 131 -27.51 -15.62 34.53
CA PHE A 131 -26.45 -14.94 33.78
C PHE A 131 -25.10 -14.95 34.52
N SER A 132 -24.66 -16.11 35.00
CA SER A 132 -23.31 -16.25 35.56
C SER A 132 -22.31 -16.65 34.47
N ILE A 133 -21.16 -15.98 34.43
CA ILE A 133 -20.04 -16.38 33.56
C ILE A 133 -19.40 -17.62 34.19
N ARG A 134 -19.43 -18.74 33.46
CA ARG A 134 -18.75 -19.95 33.92
C ARG A 134 -17.26 -19.80 33.65
N PRO A 135 -16.36 -20.04 34.62
CA PRO A 135 -14.94 -20.09 34.33
C PRO A 135 -14.69 -21.16 33.25
N MET A 136 -13.89 -20.80 32.24
CA MET A 136 -13.59 -21.70 31.15
C MET A 136 -12.89 -22.95 31.73
N PRO A 137 -13.33 -24.17 31.38
CA PRO A 137 -12.63 -25.37 31.83
C PRO A 137 -11.19 -25.33 31.33
N LYS A 138 -10.20 -25.60 32.20
CA LYS A 138 -8.76 -25.56 31.86
C LYS A 138 -8.40 -26.31 30.58
N ARG A 139 -9.10 -27.41 30.27
CA ARG A 139 -8.89 -28.19 29.03
C ARG A 139 -9.27 -27.40 27.77
N VAL A 140 -10.37 -26.65 27.81
CA VAL A 140 -10.84 -25.83 26.69
C VAL A 140 -9.93 -24.63 26.51
N GLU A 141 -9.58 -23.96 27.61
CA GLU A 141 -8.62 -22.85 27.62
C GLU A 141 -7.29 -23.28 27.01
N LEU A 142 -6.73 -24.41 27.46
CA LEU A 142 -5.50 -24.97 26.92
C LEU A 142 -5.65 -25.33 25.43
N SER A 143 -6.78 -25.91 25.02
CA SER A 143 -7.02 -26.27 23.61
C SER A 143 -7.06 -25.03 22.72
N LEU A 144 -7.70 -23.95 23.17
CA LEU A 144 -7.74 -22.68 22.44
C LEU A 144 -6.36 -22.00 22.41
N ALA A 145 -5.61 -22.05 23.52
CA ALA A 145 -4.25 -21.52 23.56
C ALA A 145 -3.33 -22.28 22.59
N VAL A 146 -3.40 -23.61 22.58
CA VAL A 146 -2.64 -24.46 21.64
C VAL A 146 -3.07 -24.19 20.19
N ALA A 147 -4.37 -24.09 19.91
CA ALA A 147 -4.87 -23.76 18.58
C ALA A 147 -4.39 -22.38 18.11
N GLY A 148 -4.43 -21.37 18.99
CA GLY A 148 -3.92 -20.03 18.72
C GLY A 148 -2.42 -20.04 18.41
N LEU A 149 -1.63 -20.75 19.22
CA LEU A 149 -0.19 -20.93 18.98
C LEU A 149 0.08 -21.59 17.62
N VAL A 150 -0.65 -22.65 17.29
CA VAL A 150 -0.51 -23.34 15.99
C VAL A 150 -0.83 -22.39 14.83
N VAL A 151 -1.90 -21.60 14.92
CA VAL A 151 -2.27 -20.62 13.89
C VAL A 151 -1.17 -19.57 13.73
N VAL A 152 -0.65 -19.02 14.83
CA VAL A 152 0.42 -18.02 14.80
C VAL A 152 1.70 -18.59 14.19
N LEU A 153 2.11 -19.80 14.59
CA LEU A 153 3.31 -20.45 14.05
C LEU A 153 3.15 -20.79 12.56
N MET A 154 2.00 -21.34 12.17
CA MET A 154 1.71 -21.67 10.78
C MET A 154 1.71 -20.41 9.90
N PHE A 155 0.99 -19.36 10.32
CA PHE A 155 0.92 -18.10 9.57
C PHE A 155 2.26 -17.37 9.54
N GLY A 156 2.98 -17.32 10.67
CA GLY A 156 4.32 -16.74 10.77
C GLY A 156 5.31 -17.45 9.86
N THR A 157 5.30 -18.79 9.86
CA THR A 157 6.13 -19.61 8.97
C THR A 157 5.77 -19.38 7.50
N TRP A 158 4.47 -19.37 7.17
CA TRP A 158 4.02 -19.12 5.80
C TRP A 158 4.43 -17.74 5.31
N CYS A 159 4.20 -16.69 6.11
CA CYS A 159 4.62 -15.33 5.81
C CYS A 159 6.14 -15.21 5.69
N GLY A 160 6.90 -15.85 6.59
CA GLY A 160 8.35 -15.88 6.56
C GLY A 160 8.91 -16.56 5.30
N LEU A 161 8.34 -17.71 4.92
CA LEU A 161 8.71 -18.42 3.68
C LEU A 161 8.34 -17.61 2.44
N LYS A 162 7.18 -16.92 2.44
CA LYS A 162 6.79 -16.02 1.35
C LYS A 162 7.69 -14.80 1.28
N PHE A 163 8.03 -14.19 2.41
CA PHE A 163 8.98 -13.09 2.49
C PHE A 163 10.34 -13.52 1.95
N LYS A 164 10.86 -14.68 2.39
CA LYS A 164 12.09 -15.24 1.84
C LYS A 164 11.98 -15.40 0.32
N ARG A 165 10.98 -16.13 -0.17
CA ARG A 165 10.85 -16.47 -1.60
C ARG A 165 10.64 -15.27 -2.52
N VAL A 166 9.90 -14.27 -2.06
CA VAL A 166 9.51 -13.12 -2.89
C VAL A 166 10.45 -11.93 -2.70
N TYR A 167 10.98 -11.75 -1.48
CA TYR A 167 11.79 -10.58 -1.12
C TYR A 167 13.27 -10.89 -0.87
N LEU A 168 13.68 -12.09 -0.45
CA LEU A 168 15.09 -12.38 -0.19
C LEU A 168 15.74 -13.19 -1.33
N ASP A 169 15.10 -14.26 -1.80
CA ASP A 169 15.65 -15.15 -2.83
C ASP A 169 15.98 -14.43 -4.16
N PRO A 170 15.22 -13.41 -4.63
CA PRO A 170 15.60 -12.67 -5.84
C PRO A 170 16.80 -11.72 -5.66
N TRP A 171 17.31 -11.56 -4.44
CA TRP A 171 18.46 -10.72 -4.15
C TRP A 171 19.73 -11.58 -3.98
N PRO A 172 20.90 -11.10 -4.43
CA PRO A 172 21.12 -9.82 -5.10
C PRO A 172 20.69 -9.84 -6.57
N THR A 173 20.07 -8.74 -7.00
CA THR A 173 19.70 -8.52 -8.41
C THR A 173 20.86 -7.98 -9.25
N ASP A 174 21.90 -7.47 -8.59
CA ASP A 174 23.09 -6.88 -9.19
C ASP A 174 24.33 -7.48 -8.49
N SER A 175 25.34 -7.89 -9.26
CA SER A 175 26.55 -8.52 -8.72
C SER A 175 27.46 -7.57 -7.93
N GLN A 176 27.37 -6.26 -8.19
CA GLN A 176 28.22 -5.21 -7.61
C GLN A 176 27.46 -4.41 -6.53
N LEU A 177 26.18 -4.12 -6.73
CA LEU A 177 25.33 -3.38 -5.78
C LEU A 177 24.56 -4.32 -4.84
N ASN A 178 25.28 -5.27 -4.24
CA ASN A 178 24.73 -6.44 -3.54
C ASN A 178 24.76 -6.35 -2.01
N SER A 179 24.93 -5.17 -1.40
CA SER A 179 24.96 -5.06 0.06
C SER A 179 23.54 -5.05 0.66
N VAL A 180 23.41 -5.48 1.92
CA VAL A 180 22.13 -5.45 2.66
C VAL A 180 21.59 -4.01 2.72
N PHE A 181 22.48 -3.02 2.89
CA PHE A 181 22.13 -1.62 2.84
C PHE A 181 21.48 -1.25 1.49
N MET A 182 22.10 -1.60 0.36
CA MET A 182 21.55 -1.34 -0.98
C MET A 182 20.17 -1.97 -1.21
N ARG A 183 19.91 -3.11 -0.56
CA ARG A 183 18.59 -3.75 -0.60
C ARG A 183 17.57 -2.96 0.21
N MET A 184 17.88 -2.64 1.47
CA MET A 184 16.97 -2.01 2.41
C MET A 184 16.59 -0.59 1.99
N THR A 185 17.51 0.15 1.36
CA THR A 185 17.25 1.49 0.83
C THR A 185 16.70 1.48 -0.60
N ALA A 186 16.58 0.30 -1.22
CA ALA A 186 16.34 0.14 -2.66
C ALA A 186 17.34 0.92 -3.54
N SER A 187 18.54 1.22 -3.02
CA SER A 187 19.56 1.98 -3.74
C SER A 187 20.12 1.22 -4.94
N HIS A 188 20.10 -0.11 -4.94
CA HIS A 188 20.53 -0.91 -6.11
C HIS A 188 19.79 -0.56 -7.42
N ALA A 189 18.59 0.03 -7.34
CA ALA A 189 17.83 0.49 -8.52
C ALA A 189 18.20 1.92 -8.97
N LYS A 190 19.11 2.59 -8.25
CA LYS A 190 19.55 3.95 -8.55
C LYS A 190 20.62 3.96 -9.65
N PRO A 191 20.66 5.02 -10.48
CA PRO A 191 21.53 5.06 -11.65
C PRO A 191 22.97 5.45 -11.27
N PHE A 192 23.63 4.65 -10.42
CA PHE A 192 25.01 4.90 -9.97
C PHE A 192 25.99 5.01 -11.15
N TRP A 193 25.93 4.06 -12.09
CA TRP A 193 26.79 4.05 -13.28
C TRP A 193 26.53 5.21 -14.20
N THR A 194 25.26 5.60 -14.39
CA THR A 194 24.92 6.79 -15.17
C THR A 194 25.46 8.05 -14.50
N LEU A 195 25.37 8.16 -13.18
CA LEU A 195 25.93 9.30 -12.45
C LEU A 195 27.45 9.35 -12.60
N GLN A 196 28.14 8.21 -12.50
CA GLN A 196 29.57 8.12 -12.75
C GLN A 196 29.92 8.60 -14.16
N PHE A 197 29.19 8.12 -15.18
CA PHE A 197 29.37 8.56 -16.56
C PHE A 197 29.17 10.08 -16.73
N ILE A 198 28.12 10.64 -16.11
CA ILE A 198 27.85 12.10 -16.12
C ILE A 198 29.05 12.88 -15.56
N LYS A 199 29.63 12.42 -14.45
CA LYS A 199 30.79 13.05 -13.81
C LYS A 199 32.05 12.95 -14.65
N GLU A 200 32.39 11.74 -15.08
CA GLU A 200 33.62 11.45 -15.82
C GLU A 200 33.65 12.22 -17.15
N ASN A 201 32.49 12.39 -17.79
CA ASN A 201 32.37 13.13 -19.05
C ASN A 201 32.02 14.61 -18.87
N LYS A 202 31.92 15.11 -17.63
CA LYS A 202 31.59 16.51 -17.30
C LYS A 202 30.37 17.03 -18.05
N LEU A 203 29.33 16.19 -18.13
CA LEU A 203 28.12 16.54 -18.88
C LEU A 203 27.43 17.75 -18.22
N SER A 204 26.95 18.67 -19.05
CA SER A 204 26.29 19.90 -18.61
C SER A 204 25.16 20.30 -19.54
N GLY A 205 24.32 21.25 -19.13
CA GLY A 205 23.13 21.68 -19.86
C GLY A 205 21.85 21.12 -19.24
N ASN A 206 20.78 21.00 -20.03
CA ASN A 206 19.48 20.57 -19.52
C ASN A 206 19.14 19.16 -20.02
N MET A 207 18.61 18.32 -19.13
CA MET A 207 18.15 16.99 -19.48
C MET A 207 16.73 16.72 -18.98
N PHE A 208 15.99 15.91 -19.72
CA PHE A 208 14.71 15.38 -19.28
C PHE A 208 14.93 14.02 -18.62
N ASN A 209 14.63 13.90 -17.33
CA ASN A 209 14.88 12.70 -16.56
C ASN A 209 13.58 12.05 -16.07
N TYR A 210 13.68 10.76 -15.70
CA TYR A 210 12.61 10.10 -14.97
C TYR A 210 12.48 10.67 -13.56
N TRP A 211 11.24 10.91 -13.12
CA TRP A 211 10.98 11.69 -11.91
C TRP A 211 11.60 11.07 -10.64
N THR A 212 11.65 9.75 -10.48
CA THR A 212 12.17 9.14 -9.23
C THR A 212 13.68 9.23 -9.07
N GLU A 213 14.40 9.50 -10.16
CA GLU A 213 15.86 9.47 -10.19
C GLU A 213 16.50 10.85 -10.18
N GLY A 214 15.71 11.91 -10.37
CA GLY A 214 16.22 13.27 -10.47
C GLY A 214 17.07 13.69 -9.28
N GLY A 215 16.52 13.61 -8.07
CA GLY A 215 17.21 14.05 -6.86
C GLY A 215 18.48 13.25 -6.60
N PHE A 216 18.52 11.98 -6.99
CA PHE A 216 19.74 11.17 -6.90
C PHE A 216 20.82 11.67 -7.86
N ILE A 217 20.45 11.98 -9.11
CA ILE A 217 21.38 12.52 -10.11
C ILE A 217 21.84 13.93 -9.73
N ALA A 218 20.93 14.78 -9.21
CA ALA A 218 21.27 16.13 -8.77
C ALA A 218 22.26 16.10 -7.60
N TYR A 219 21.95 15.32 -6.56
CA TYR A 219 22.81 15.16 -5.38
C TYR A 219 24.19 14.60 -5.73
N GLY A 220 24.23 13.76 -6.77
CA GLY A 220 25.47 13.20 -7.25
C GLY A 220 26.42 14.23 -7.86
N GLN A 221 25.93 15.34 -8.41
CA GLN A 221 26.76 16.30 -9.15
C GLN A 221 27.48 17.29 -8.22
N GLU A 222 28.60 17.82 -8.70
CA GLU A 222 29.29 18.95 -8.04
C GLU A 222 28.60 20.25 -8.47
N PRO A 223 28.00 21.02 -7.55
CA PRO A 223 27.35 22.28 -7.89
C PRO A 223 28.39 23.33 -8.32
N ASP A 224 28.00 24.21 -9.23
CA ASP A 224 28.80 25.37 -9.61
C ASP A 224 29.07 26.23 -8.35
N PRO A 225 30.33 26.58 -8.06
CA PRO A 225 30.67 27.33 -6.86
C PRO A 225 30.09 28.75 -6.84
N ASN A 226 29.72 29.31 -8.00
CA ASN A 226 29.23 30.68 -8.11
C ASN A 226 27.72 30.77 -7.93
N ASP A 227 26.95 29.83 -8.48
CA ASP A 227 25.47 29.89 -8.46
C ASP A 227 24.80 28.71 -7.75
N GLY A 228 25.57 27.72 -7.31
CA GLY A 228 25.11 26.55 -6.57
C GLY A 228 24.32 25.53 -7.41
N LYS A 229 24.18 25.73 -8.73
CA LYS A 229 23.38 24.85 -9.59
C LYS A 229 24.19 23.67 -10.06
N THR A 230 23.50 22.55 -10.31
CA THR A 230 24.14 21.39 -10.93
C THR A 230 24.48 21.69 -12.40
N PRO A 231 25.65 21.29 -12.90
CA PRO A 231 26.05 21.48 -14.30
C PRO A 231 25.06 20.87 -15.29
N LEU A 232 24.57 19.65 -14.99
CA LEU A 232 23.49 19.00 -15.70
C LEU A 232 22.19 19.23 -14.93
N ARG A 233 21.39 20.17 -15.42
CA ARG A 233 20.11 20.59 -14.85
C ARG A 233 19.03 19.61 -15.26
N LEU A 234 18.22 19.24 -14.28
CA LEU A 234 17.20 18.21 -14.40
C LEU A 234 15.84 18.85 -14.60
N PHE A 235 14.96 18.17 -15.34
CA PHE A 235 13.59 18.63 -15.50
C PHE A 235 12.77 18.45 -14.21
N MET A 236 13.09 17.44 -13.39
CA MET A 236 12.40 17.18 -12.13
C MET A 236 13.31 16.47 -11.12
N ASP A 237 13.38 16.93 -9.86
CA ASP A 237 14.17 16.29 -8.80
C ASP A 237 13.44 15.13 -8.08
N GLY A 238 12.14 14.97 -8.31
CA GLY A 238 11.35 13.83 -7.87
C GLY A 238 10.33 14.14 -6.79
N ARG A 239 10.28 13.28 -5.76
CA ARG A 239 9.16 13.26 -4.79
C ARG A 239 9.08 14.53 -3.93
N ALA A 240 10.22 15.15 -3.63
CA ALA A 240 10.27 16.36 -2.84
C ALA A 240 9.69 17.54 -3.65
N GLN A 241 10.21 17.81 -4.86
CA GLN A 241 9.64 18.83 -5.71
C GLN A 241 8.18 18.56 -6.09
N ALA A 242 7.77 17.30 -6.28
CA ALA A 242 6.35 16.99 -6.53
C ALA A 242 5.43 17.42 -5.37
N ALA A 243 5.93 17.45 -4.14
CA ALA A 243 5.16 17.84 -2.95
C ALA A 243 5.10 19.37 -2.78
N TYR A 244 6.17 20.09 -3.12
CA TYR A 244 6.26 21.55 -2.95
C TYR A 244 5.86 22.34 -4.20
N GLU A 245 6.04 21.76 -5.38
CA GLU A 245 5.75 22.37 -6.69
C GLU A 245 4.94 21.39 -7.57
N PRO A 246 3.63 21.21 -7.30
CA PRO A 246 2.80 20.27 -8.06
C PRO A 246 2.74 20.57 -9.56
N VAL A 247 2.90 21.84 -9.95
CA VAL A 247 2.87 22.27 -11.35
C VAL A 247 4.00 21.62 -12.17
N ALA A 248 5.21 21.53 -11.61
CA ALA A 248 6.34 20.85 -12.25
C ALA A 248 6.02 19.37 -12.50
N PHE A 249 5.41 18.70 -11.53
CA PHE A 249 4.96 17.31 -11.68
C PHE A 249 3.91 17.16 -12.79
N TRP A 250 2.90 18.03 -12.83
CA TRP A 250 1.86 17.98 -13.88
C TRP A 250 2.43 18.23 -15.26
N ARG A 251 3.38 19.17 -15.37
CA ARG A 251 4.11 19.43 -16.61
C ARG A 251 4.90 18.19 -17.05
N TRP A 252 5.70 17.62 -16.15
CA TRP A 252 6.44 16.37 -16.42
C TRP A 252 5.50 15.24 -16.86
N ASN A 253 4.40 15.03 -16.15
CA ASN A 253 3.41 13.99 -16.46
C ASN A 253 2.74 14.23 -17.83
N GLY A 254 2.47 15.50 -18.18
CA GLY A 254 1.97 15.88 -19.50
C GLY A 254 2.95 15.53 -20.63
N LEU A 255 4.25 15.73 -20.41
CA LEU A 255 5.30 15.38 -21.37
C LEU A 255 5.48 13.86 -21.47
N MET A 256 5.47 13.15 -20.35
CA MET A 256 5.49 11.67 -20.33
C MET A 256 4.32 11.06 -21.09
N ALA A 257 3.16 11.74 -21.11
CA ALA A 257 1.99 11.33 -21.88
C ALA A 257 2.06 11.68 -23.39
N GLY A 258 3.18 12.21 -23.86
CA GLY A 258 3.37 12.63 -25.26
C GLY A 258 2.74 13.98 -25.57
N THR A 259 2.69 14.91 -24.60
CA THR A 259 1.98 16.20 -24.69
C THR A 259 0.45 16.05 -24.79
N THR A 260 -0.26 17.15 -25.06
CA THR A 260 -1.69 17.11 -25.39
C THR A 260 -1.96 16.29 -26.65
N LYS A 261 -1.05 16.32 -27.64
CA LYS A 261 -1.22 15.57 -28.90
C LYS A 261 -1.14 14.06 -28.68
N GLY A 262 -0.20 13.58 -27.87
CA GLY A 262 -0.05 12.17 -27.53
C GLY A 262 -1.26 11.60 -26.80
N ARG A 263 -1.84 12.38 -25.87
CA ARG A 263 -3.11 12.00 -25.22
C ARG A 263 -4.25 11.85 -26.22
N GLN A 264 -4.45 12.85 -27.09
CA GLN A 264 -5.49 12.80 -28.12
C GLN A 264 -5.33 11.59 -29.06
N LEU A 265 -4.11 11.31 -29.51
CA LEU A 265 -3.84 10.17 -30.40
C LEU A 265 -4.03 8.84 -29.68
N LYS A 266 -3.61 8.74 -28.41
CA LYS A 266 -3.79 7.54 -27.59
C LYS A 266 -5.27 7.25 -27.35
N ASP A 267 -6.06 8.28 -27.06
CA ASP A 267 -7.51 8.14 -26.84
C ASP A 267 -8.23 7.76 -28.14
N ALA A 268 -7.85 8.35 -29.28
CA ALA A 268 -8.38 7.98 -30.59
C ALA A 268 -8.02 6.53 -30.98
N ALA A 269 -6.79 6.09 -30.73
CA ALA A 269 -6.36 4.71 -30.96
C ALA A 269 -7.12 3.72 -30.06
N LYS A 270 -7.32 4.07 -28.77
CA LYS A 270 -8.09 3.28 -27.81
C LYS A 270 -9.56 3.17 -28.22
N ALA A 271 -10.20 4.26 -28.65
CA ALA A 271 -11.57 4.27 -29.14
C ALA A 271 -11.74 3.32 -30.35
N ARG A 272 -10.70 3.23 -31.20
CA ARG A 272 -10.64 2.33 -32.36
C ARG A 272 -10.10 0.93 -32.04
N ARG A 273 -9.86 0.60 -30.76
CA ARG A 273 -9.28 -0.67 -30.30
C ARG A 273 -7.99 -1.07 -31.02
N ARG A 274 -7.15 -0.08 -31.36
CA ARG A 274 -5.85 -0.29 -32.01
C ARG A 274 -4.71 0.32 -31.20
N ARG A 275 -3.48 -0.01 -31.57
CA ARG A 275 -2.27 0.66 -31.09
C ARG A 275 -2.00 1.93 -31.89
N LEU A 276 -1.15 2.79 -31.33
CA LEU A 276 -0.57 3.90 -32.07
C LEU A 276 0.25 3.37 -33.25
N THR A 277 0.13 4.05 -34.38
CA THR A 277 0.89 3.78 -35.59
C THR A 277 2.26 4.47 -35.53
N LYS A 278 3.20 4.02 -36.37
CA LYS A 278 4.53 4.65 -36.47
C LYS A 278 4.45 6.15 -36.78
N GLN A 279 3.52 6.55 -37.66
CA GLN A 279 3.34 7.96 -37.99
C GLN A 279 2.83 8.78 -36.81
N GLU A 280 1.95 8.21 -35.99
CA GLU A 280 1.46 8.88 -34.77
C GLU A 280 2.57 9.03 -33.74
N PHE A 281 3.43 8.02 -33.55
CA PHE A 281 4.63 8.14 -32.72
C PHE A 281 5.58 9.22 -33.24
N LEU A 282 5.80 9.30 -34.55
CA LEU A 282 6.61 10.37 -35.15
C LEU A 282 6.01 11.75 -34.88
N THR A 283 4.70 11.92 -35.04
CA THR A 283 4.01 13.18 -34.72
C THR A 283 4.16 13.57 -33.25
N ILE A 284 4.07 12.61 -32.34
CA ILE A 284 4.29 12.86 -30.91
C ILE A 284 5.75 13.24 -30.65
N GLY A 285 6.70 12.56 -31.30
CA GLY A 285 8.13 12.85 -31.21
C GLY A 285 8.47 14.26 -31.69
N GLN A 286 7.84 14.73 -32.77
CA GLN A 286 7.99 16.10 -33.29
C GLN A 286 7.51 17.14 -32.27
N GLU A 287 6.33 16.93 -31.67
CA GLU A 287 5.80 17.83 -30.63
C GLU A 287 6.68 17.84 -29.37
N LEU A 288 7.13 16.67 -28.91
CA LEU A 288 8.05 16.56 -27.79
C LEU A 288 9.38 17.27 -28.08
N THR A 289 9.94 17.07 -29.26
CA THR A 289 11.17 17.73 -29.71
C THR A 289 11.00 19.24 -29.69
N LYS A 290 9.90 19.76 -30.25
CA LYS A 290 9.59 21.18 -30.21
C LYS A 290 9.59 21.72 -28.78
N VAL A 291 8.92 21.05 -27.84
CA VAL A 291 8.89 21.48 -26.43
C VAL A 291 10.27 21.39 -25.78
N PHE A 292 11.03 20.32 -26.04
CA PHE A 292 12.36 20.14 -25.48
C PHE A 292 13.38 21.17 -26.00
N ARG A 293 13.24 21.61 -27.25
CA ARG A 293 14.12 22.60 -27.87
C ARG A 293 13.71 24.05 -27.59
N GLN A 294 12.53 24.31 -27.02
CA GLN A 294 12.16 25.67 -26.61
C GLN A 294 13.24 26.29 -25.72
N ASP A 295 13.46 27.60 -25.88
CA ASP A 295 14.58 28.33 -25.25
C ASP A 295 14.65 28.20 -23.73
N GLU A 296 13.50 28.02 -23.07
CA GLU A 296 13.41 27.82 -21.62
C GLU A 296 13.85 26.41 -21.19
N ASN A 297 13.70 25.40 -22.06
CA ASN A 297 13.94 24.00 -21.71
C ASN A 297 15.31 23.52 -22.18
N LYS A 298 15.72 23.85 -23.42
CA LYS A 298 17.01 23.46 -24.04
C LYS A 298 17.48 22.04 -23.70
N VAL A 299 16.52 21.11 -23.64
CA VAL A 299 16.78 19.72 -23.28
C VAL A 299 17.56 19.08 -24.41
N TRP A 300 18.74 18.55 -24.10
CA TRP A 300 19.59 17.89 -25.08
C TRP A 300 19.73 16.39 -24.87
N ALA A 301 19.42 15.89 -23.66
CA ALA A 301 19.42 14.48 -23.34
C ALA A 301 18.11 14.06 -22.65
N VAL A 302 17.68 12.83 -22.92
CA VAL A 302 16.57 12.18 -22.21
C VAL A 302 17.10 10.95 -21.50
N LEU A 303 16.97 10.91 -20.16
CA LEU A 303 17.39 9.78 -19.35
C LEU A 303 16.19 9.11 -18.69
N MET A 304 16.00 7.84 -19.04
CA MET A 304 14.91 7.03 -18.54
C MET A 304 15.41 5.65 -18.13
N PRO A 305 14.79 5.02 -17.11
CA PRO A 305 15.10 3.65 -16.78
C PRO A 305 14.60 2.72 -17.89
N LEU A 306 15.29 1.59 -18.10
CA LEU A 306 14.97 0.65 -19.19
C LEU A 306 13.53 0.12 -19.15
N ASN A 307 12.94 0.01 -17.96
CA ASN A 307 11.55 -0.43 -17.79
C ASN A 307 10.52 0.61 -18.27
N ALA A 308 10.94 1.86 -18.52
CA ALA A 308 10.09 2.89 -19.11
C ALA A 308 10.02 2.80 -20.65
N LYS A 309 10.71 1.84 -21.30
CA LYS A 309 10.77 1.73 -22.77
C LYS A 309 9.40 1.65 -23.45
N ALA A 310 8.40 1.08 -22.78
CA ALA A 310 7.03 0.99 -23.30
C ALA A 310 6.21 2.28 -23.11
N GLU A 311 6.79 3.32 -22.53
CA GLU A 311 6.14 4.61 -22.37
C GLU A 311 6.10 5.35 -23.71
N ILE A 312 4.97 6.02 -23.95
CA ILE A 312 4.71 6.73 -25.20
C ILE A 312 5.80 7.74 -25.55
N ILE A 313 6.38 8.40 -24.53
CA ILE A 313 7.47 9.36 -24.71
C ILE A 313 8.70 8.72 -25.35
N LEU A 314 9.18 7.59 -24.82
CA LEU A 314 10.38 6.94 -25.34
C LEU A 314 10.11 6.42 -26.73
N GLU A 315 9.05 5.61 -26.93
CA GLU A 315 8.70 5.09 -28.26
C GLU A 315 8.56 6.21 -29.30
N SER A 316 8.04 7.38 -28.93
CA SER A 316 7.92 8.53 -29.85
C SER A 316 9.27 9.16 -30.19
N LEU A 317 10.16 9.33 -29.21
CA LEU A 317 11.51 9.86 -29.43
C LEU A 317 12.36 8.88 -30.23
N GLU A 318 12.25 7.57 -29.99
CA GLU A 318 12.95 6.52 -30.77
C GLU A 318 12.62 6.57 -32.27
N GLN A 319 11.42 7.04 -32.63
CA GLN A 319 11.03 7.19 -34.05
C GLN A 319 11.46 8.53 -34.66
N HIS A 320 11.94 9.49 -33.87
CA HIS A 320 12.27 10.83 -34.33
C HIS A 320 13.76 10.94 -34.69
N PRO A 321 14.12 11.48 -35.87
CA PRO A 321 15.49 11.44 -36.39
C PRO A 321 16.51 12.25 -35.58
N GLU A 322 16.08 13.22 -34.77
CA GLU A 322 16.97 14.01 -33.91
C GLU A 322 17.36 13.33 -32.60
N TRP A 323 16.70 12.22 -32.23
CA TRP A 323 16.94 11.55 -30.96
C TRP A 323 17.53 10.16 -31.22
N GLU A 324 18.81 10.02 -30.92
CA GLU A 324 19.50 8.73 -30.97
C GLU A 324 19.39 8.02 -29.62
N LEU A 325 19.07 6.73 -29.67
CA LEU A 325 19.14 5.86 -28.51
C LEU A 325 20.58 5.40 -28.32
N ALA A 326 21.12 5.64 -27.14
CA ALA A 326 22.38 5.07 -26.68
C ALA A 326 22.15 3.71 -25.98
#